data_AF-A0A2G9UYU1-F1
#
_entry.id   AF-A0A2G9UYU1-F1
#
_cell.length_a   1.000
_cell.length_b   1.000
_cell.length_c   1.000
_cell.angle_alpha   90.00
_cell.angle_beta   90.00
_cell.angle_gamma   90.00
#
_symmetry.space_group_name_H-M   'P 1'
#
loop_
_entity.id
_entity.type
_entity.pdbx_description
1 polymer ?
#
loop_
_entity_poly.entity_id
_entity_poly.type
_entity_poly.pdbx_seq_one_letter_code
_entity_poly.pdbx_strand_id
1 'polypeptide(L)'
;MHILTTVVALAVIPSCGGLFGVFGKKQRVVVKGEVECHGKPAENVRLVLYVKNWLYQSNMDKYLTNKTGTFVLNGTRRSIWTLDPRVRIYHECHRSNVSDVMHIEGPYSRARSSNNFSKIVSTIVLWWLELKFANVLIVRV
;
A
#
# COMPACT_ATOMS: atom_id res chain seq x y z
N MET A 1 -34.17 7.20 44.41
CA MET A 1 -32.76 7.41 44.01
C MET A 1 -32.26 6.47 42.91
N HIS A 2 -32.71 5.21 42.82
CA HIS A 2 -32.26 4.28 41.77
C HIS A 2 -32.72 4.62 40.34
N ILE A 3 -33.89 5.23 40.20
CA ILE A 3 -34.48 5.60 38.90
C ILE A 3 -33.78 6.81 38.28
N LEU A 4 -33.25 7.72 39.11
CA LEU A 4 -32.46 8.87 38.65
C LEU A 4 -31.07 8.41 38.15
N THR A 5 -30.44 7.47 38.84
CA THR A 5 -29.13 6.92 38.47
C THR A 5 -29.16 6.13 37.16
N THR A 6 -30.24 5.41 36.86
CA THR A 6 -30.38 4.66 35.60
C THR A 6 -30.64 5.57 34.41
N VAL A 7 -31.43 6.62 34.58
CA VAL A 7 -31.70 7.61 33.52
C VAL A 7 -30.45 8.43 33.20
N VAL A 8 -29.65 8.80 34.19
CA VAL A 8 -28.35 9.47 33.98
C VAL A 8 -27.36 8.54 33.27
N ALA A 9 -27.29 7.27 33.66
CA ALA A 9 -26.41 6.29 33.00
C ALA A 9 -26.79 6.07 31.53
N LEU A 10 -28.09 6.04 31.19
CA LEU A 10 -28.58 5.84 29.81
C LEU A 10 -28.45 7.11 28.94
N ALA A 11 -28.59 8.30 29.53
CA ALA A 11 -28.44 9.59 28.85
C ALA A 11 -26.98 9.99 28.56
N VAL A 12 -26.00 9.32 29.17
CA VAL A 12 -24.57 9.51 28.88
C VAL A 12 -24.07 8.60 27.75
N ILE A 13 -24.80 7.53 27.43
CA ILE A 13 -24.47 6.58 26.34
C ILE A 13 -24.47 7.22 24.93
N PRO A 14 -25.32 8.21 24.56
CA PRO A 14 -25.30 8.79 23.21
C PRO A 14 -24.18 9.83 23.00
N SER A 15 -23.49 10.28 24.06
CA SER A 15 -22.28 11.10 23.91
C SER A 15 -21.06 10.28 23.44
N CYS A 16 -21.18 8.95 23.43
CA CYS A 16 -20.16 8.00 22.99
C CYS A 16 -20.13 7.78 21.46
N GLY A 17 -20.78 8.65 20.68
CA GLY A 17 -20.72 8.64 19.20
C GLY A 17 -19.31 8.80 18.63
N GLY A 18 -18.32 9.15 19.46
CA GLY A 18 -16.90 9.23 19.08
C GLY A 18 -16.08 7.95 19.30
N LEU A 19 -16.57 6.94 20.02
CA LEU A 19 -15.71 5.80 20.43
C LEU A 19 -15.63 4.66 19.41
N PHE A 20 -16.65 4.43 18.57
CA PHE A 20 -16.70 3.27 17.68
C PHE A 20 -16.38 3.55 16.19
N GLY A 21 -16.17 4.82 15.79
CA GLY A 21 -15.91 5.19 14.37
C GLY A 21 -14.44 5.22 13.94
N VAL A 22 -13.48 5.00 14.85
CA VAL A 22 -12.11 5.57 14.75
C VAL A 22 -10.97 4.60 15.04
N PHE A 23 -11.18 3.28 15.05
CA PHE A 23 -10.04 2.37 15.29
C PHE A 23 -9.11 2.32 14.07
N GLY A 24 -7.94 2.95 14.19
CA GLY A 24 -6.86 2.96 13.20
C GLY A 24 -6.76 4.23 12.35
N LYS A 25 -5.54 4.51 11.87
CA LYS A 25 -5.21 5.68 11.04
C LYS A 25 -5.32 5.33 9.56
N LYS A 26 -5.82 6.27 8.73
CA LYS A 26 -5.76 6.12 7.27
C LYS A 26 -4.33 6.35 6.81
N GLN A 27 -3.75 5.37 6.14
CA GLN A 27 -2.40 5.38 5.59
C GLN A 27 -2.49 5.12 4.08
N ARG A 28 -1.67 5.82 3.30
CA ARG A 28 -1.63 5.75 1.84
C ARG A 28 -0.23 5.40 1.38
N VAL A 29 -0.14 4.53 0.38
CA VAL A 29 1.09 3.99 -0.20
C VAL A 29 1.04 4.24 -1.70
N VAL A 30 2.05 4.92 -2.24
CA VAL A 30 2.19 5.15 -3.69
C VAL A 30 3.55 4.64 -4.14
N VAL A 31 3.54 3.80 -5.18
CA VAL A 31 4.74 3.22 -5.78
C VAL A 31 4.67 3.53 -7.27
N LYS A 32 5.73 4.12 -7.81
CA LYS A 32 5.85 4.40 -9.24
C LYS A 32 7.14 3.77 -9.72
N GLY A 33 7.13 3.25 -10.93
CA GLY A 33 8.31 2.61 -11.47
C GLY A 33 8.10 2.10 -12.88
N GLU A 34 9.08 1.36 -13.36
CA GLU A 34 9.07 0.68 -14.64
C GLU A 34 9.63 -0.74 -14.50
N VAL A 35 9.13 -1.64 -15.36
CA VAL A 35 9.55 -3.03 -15.42
C VAL A 35 10.14 -3.28 -16.80
N GLU A 36 11.34 -3.82 -16.81
CA GLU A 36 12.03 -4.27 -18.01
C GLU A 36 12.25 -5.78 -17.95
N CYS A 37 12.20 -6.40 -19.12
CA CYS A 37 12.44 -7.81 -19.36
C CYS A 37 13.45 -7.95 -20.50
N HIS A 38 14.63 -8.53 -20.22
CA HIS A 38 15.73 -8.61 -21.20
C HIS A 38 16.09 -7.26 -21.84
N GLY A 39 16.11 -6.20 -21.04
CA GLY A 39 16.42 -4.84 -21.48
C GLY A 39 15.34 -4.17 -22.35
N LYS A 40 14.15 -4.77 -22.44
CA LYS A 40 12.98 -4.19 -23.13
C LYS A 40 11.87 -3.86 -22.13
N PRO A 41 11.08 -2.80 -22.34
CA PRO A 41 9.92 -2.53 -21.50
C PRO A 41 8.94 -3.70 -21.49
N ALA A 42 8.50 -4.11 -20.30
CA ALA A 42 7.60 -5.25 -20.14
C ALA A 42 6.14 -4.79 -19.98
N GLU A 43 5.33 -4.97 -21.02
CA GLU A 43 3.89 -4.68 -21.01
C GLU A 43 3.08 -5.82 -20.37
N ASN A 44 1.91 -5.50 -19.80
CA ASN A 44 0.95 -6.45 -19.22
C ASN A 44 1.50 -7.30 -18.07
N VAL A 45 2.56 -6.84 -17.40
CA VAL A 45 3.05 -7.42 -16.15
C VAL A 45 2.06 -7.07 -15.05
N ARG A 46 1.56 -8.09 -14.33
CA ARG A 46 0.57 -7.89 -13.27
C ARG A 46 1.25 -7.57 -11.96
N LEU A 47 0.93 -6.41 -11.42
CA LEU A 47 1.47 -5.90 -10.17
C LEU A 47 0.37 -5.83 -9.13
N VAL A 48 0.66 -6.27 -7.91
CA VAL A 48 -0.29 -6.24 -6.80
C VAL A 48 0.39 -5.62 -5.59
N LEU A 49 -0.10 -4.46 -5.17
CA LEU A 49 0.26 -3.86 -3.89
C LEU A 49 -0.58 -4.51 -2.79
N TYR A 50 0.05 -5.04 -1.76
CA TYR A 50 -0.64 -5.67 -0.65
C TYR A 50 0.07 -5.41 0.68
N VAL A 51 -0.66 -5.61 1.77
CA VAL A 51 -0.11 -5.60 3.13
C VAL A 51 -0.26 -7.00 3.70
N LYS A 52 0.81 -7.48 4.34
CA LYS A 52 0.84 -8.76 5.04
C LYS A 52 0.90 -8.51 6.54
N ASN A 53 -0.12 -8.98 7.25
CA ASN A 53 -0.11 -9.08 8.70
C ASN A 53 -0.06 -10.55 9.11
N TRP A 54 0.11 -10.82 10.40
CA TRP A 54 0.18 -12.19 10.92
C TRP A 54 -1.08 -13.03 10.63
N LEU A 55 -2.27 -12.42 10.66
CA LEU A 55 -3.55 -13.11 10.42
C LEU A 55 -4.03 -13.09 8.98
N TYR A 56 -3.71 -12.04 8.23
CA TYR A 56 -4.33 -11.84 6.93
C TYR A 56 -3.40 -11.10 5.97
N GLN A 57 -3.57 -11.43 4.69
CA GLN A 57 -3.03 -10.68 3.57
C GLN A 57 -4.18 -9.94 2.89
N SER A 58 -3.96 -8.67 2.57
CA SER A 58 -4.99 -7.88 1.89
C SER A 58 -4.39 -7.00 0.82
N ASN A 59 -4.98 -7.08 -0.37
CA ASN A 59 -4.58 -6.28 -1.53
C ASN A 59 -5.09 -4.84 -1.33
N MET A 60 -4.26 -3.88 -1.70
CA MET A 60 -4.58 -2.45 -1.67
C MET A 60 -4.79 -1.88 -3.06
N ASP A 61 -4.02 -2.35 -4.05
CA ASP A 61 -4.14 -1.92 -5.43
C ASP A 61 -3.60 -2.98 -6.40
N LYS A 62 -4.04 -2.95 -7.65
CA LYS A 62 -3.58 -3.81 -8.72
C LYS A 62 -3.35 -2.98 -9.99
N TYR A 63 -2.28 -3.27 -10.71
CA TYR A 63 -1.95 -2.58 -11.93
C TYR A 63 -1.42 -3.56 -12.99
N LEU A 64 -1.65 -3.25 -14.26
CA LEU A 64 -0.99 -3.91 -15.39
C LEU A 64 -0.07 -2.88 -16.03
N THR A 65 1.21 -3.19 -16.17
CA THR A 65 2.17 -2.28 -16.82
C THR A 65 1.71 -1.94 -18.24
N ASN A 66 1.93 -0.71 -18.65
CA ASN A 66 1.59 -0.25 -19.99
C ASN A 66 2.67 -0.63 -21.02
N LYS A 67 2.49 -0.21 -22.28
CA LYS A 67 3.46 -0.42 -23.39
C LYS A 67 4.89 0.04 -23.09
N THR A 68 5.06 1.01 -22.21
CA THR A 68 6.38 1.51 -21.81
C THR A 68 6.91 0.83 -20.55
N GLY A 69 6.25 -0.24 -20.06
CA GLY A 69 6.65 -0.96 -18.84
C GLY A 69 6.40 -0.20 -17.54
N THR A 70 5.83 1.01 -17.61
CA THR A 70 5.63 1.89 -16.45
C THR A 70 4.38 1.50 -15.65
N PHE A 71 4.42 1.79 -14.35
CA PHE A 71 3.30 1.56 -13.45
C PHE A 71 3.19 2.59 -12.33
N VAL A 72 1.96 2.72 -11.80
CA VAL A 72 1.67 3.49 -10.60
C VAL A 72 0.68 2.71 -9.74
N LEU A 73 1.13 2.21 -8.60
CA LEU A 73 0.28 1.61 -7.57
C LEU A 73 -0.05 2.66 -6.51
N ASN A 74 -1.32 2.77 -6.13
CA ASN A 74 -1.82 3.76 -5.19
C ASN A 74 -2.85 3.14 -4.24
N GLY A 75 -2.34 2.54 -3.17
CA GLY A 75 -3.16 1.87 -2.17
C GLY A 75 -3.48 2.77 -0.97
N THR A 76 -4.65 2.61 -0.37
CA THR A 76 -5.00 3.26 0.90
C THR A 76 -5.66 2.28 1.85
N ARG A 77 -5.27 2.28 3.13
CA ARG A 77 -5.83 1.40 4.16
C ARG A 77 -5.94 2.11 5.50
N ARG A 78 -6.98 1.79 6.27
CA ARG A 78 -7.07 2.18 7.69
C ARG A 78 -6.50 1.07 8.57
N SER A 79 -5.50 1.38 9.40
CA SER A 79 -4.83 0.41 10.28
C SER A 79 -4.38 1.06 11.58
N ILE A 80 -4.45 0.30 12.67
CA ILE A 80 -3.92 0.70 13.99
C ILE A 80 -2.39 0.58 13.99
N TRP A 81 -1.86 -0.44 13.31
CA TRP A 81 -0.44 -0.76 13.22
C TRP A 81 0.22 -0.14 11.98
N THR A 82 1.54 0.00 12.02
CA THR A 82 2.36 0.35 10.85
C THR A 82 2.15 -0.69 9.75
N LEU A 83 1.93 -0.22 8.53
CA LEU A 83 1.79 -1.11 7.37
C LEU A 83 3.19 -1.55 6.93
N ASP A 84 3.32 -2.84 6.60
CA ASP A 84 4.43 -3.40 5.83
C ASP A 84 3.94 -3.67 4.39
N PRO A 85 3.93 -2.62 3.52
CA PRO A 85 3.46 -2.77 2.15
C PRO A 85 4.49 -3.50 1.28
N ARG A 86 3.99 -4.40 0.44
CA ARG A 86 4.79 -5.20 -0.49
C ARG A 86 4.16 -5.18 -1.87
N VAL A 87 4.99 -5.28 -2.90
CA VAL A 87 4.51 -5.41 -4.28
C VAL A 87 4.84 -6.82 -4.77
N ARG A 88 3.83 -7.53 -5.25
CA ARG A 88 4.01 -8.79 -5.96
C ARG A 88 3.95 -8.55 -7.46
N ILE A 89 4.94 -9.05 -8.16
CA ILE A 89 5.13 -8.87 -9.61
C ILE A 89 4.95 -10.23 -10.25
N TYR A 90 3.91 -10.39 -11.06
CA TYR A 90 3.63 -11.60 -11.80
C TYR A 90 4.04 -11.40 -13.25
N HIS A 91 5.01 -12.17 -13.72
CA HIS A 91 5.60 -12.03 -15.05
C HIS A 91 6.01 -13.38 -15.64
N GLU A 92 6.26 -13.38 -16.95
CA GLU A 92 6.72 -14.56 -17.69
C GLU A 92 8.10 -14.37 -18.32
N CYS A 93 8.83 -13.32 -17.89
CA CYS A 93 10.06 -12.86 -18.52
C CYS A 93 11.18 -13.92 -18.65
N HIS A 94 11.32 -14.80 -17.65
CA HIS A 94 12.31 -15.88 -17.67
C HIS A 94 11.64 -17.25 -17.87
N ARG A 95 10.53 -17.48 -17.17
CA ARG A 95 9.72 -18.71 -17.20
C ARG A 95 8.26 -18.32 -17.01
N SER A 96 7.33 -19.15 -17.48
CA SER A 96 5.90 -18.93 -17.28
C SER A 96 5.51 -18.96 -15.80
N ASN A 97 4.52 -18.15 -15.41
CA ASN A 97 3.96 -18.09 -14.05
C ASN A 97 4.95 -17.77 -12.92
N VAL A 98 5.93 -16.88 -13.14
CA VAL A 98 6.83 -16.42 -12.07
C VAL A 98 6.19 -15.30 -11.27
N SER A 99 6.41 -15.32 -9.95
CA SER A 99 6.01 -14.23 -9.06
C SER A 99 7.13 -13.82 -8.12
N ASP A 100 7.58 -12.58 -8.23
CA ASP A 100 8.59 -11.99 -7.36
C ASP A 100 7.97 -10.98 -6.38
N VAL A 101 8.57 -10.85 -5.20
CA VAL A 101 8.08 -9.93 -4.15
C VAL A 101 9.12 -8.87 -3.87
N MET A 102 8.72 -7.62 -4.07
CA MET A 102 9.48 -6.45 -3.70
C MET A 102 8.99 -5.93 -2.34
N HIS A 103 9.93 -5.80 -1.41
CA HIS A 103 9.72 -5.16 -0.12
C HIS A 103 9.94 -3.66 -0.27
N ILE A 104 8.99 -2.86 0.22
CA ILE A 104 9.12 -1.40 0.21
C ILE A 104 9.62 -0.99 1.59
N GLU A 105 10.94 -0.88 1.72
CA GLU A 105 11.54 -0.33 2.93
C GLU A 105 11.44 1.19 2.91
N GLY A 106 10.78 1.74 3.91
CA GLY A 106 10.73 3.19 4.06
C GLY A 106 10.01 3.60 5.34
N PRO A 107 10.27 4.82 5.85
CA PRO A 107 9.43 5.40 6.87
C PRO A 107 8.10 5.76 6.19
N TYR A 108 7.14 4.83 6.18
CA TYR A 108 5.78 5.09 5.71
C TYR A 108 5.10 6.07 6.67
N SER A 109 5.48 7.33 6.48
CA SER A 109 5.19 8.45 7.34
C SER A 109 3.72 8.81 7.18
N ARG A 110 3.14 9.18 8.32
CA ARG A 110 1.72 9.46 8.54
C ARG A 110 1.20 10.47 7.52
N ALA A 111 0.56 9.98 6.47
CA ALA A 111 -0.12 10.81 5.51
C ALA A 111 -1.46 11.32 6.06
N ARG A 112 -1.50 12.53 6.63
CA ARG A 112 -2.77 13.22 6.90
C ARG A 112 -3.40 13.55 5.55
N SER A 113 -4.63 13.11 5.35
CA SER A 113 -5.46 13.37 4.17
C SER A 113 -5.33 14.82 3.74
N SER A 114 -4.51 15.10 2.74
CA SER A 114 -4.43 16.39 2.08
C SER A 114 -4.86 16.17 0.64
N ASN A 115 -5.86 16.91 0.20
CA ASN A 115 -6.35 16.92 -1.18
C ASN A 115 -5.31 17.48 -2.16
N ASN A 116 -4.12 17.83 -1.67
CA ASN A 116 -2.95 18.18 -2.45
C ASN A 116 -2.03 16.97 -2.59
N PHE A 117 -1.98 16.43 -3.81
CA PHE A 117 -1.10 15.34 -4.26
C PHE A 117 0.40 15.61 -4.04
N SER A 118 0.75 16.83 -3.60
CA SER A 118 2.10 17.35 -3.40
C SER A 118 2.72 17.08 -2.01
N LYS A 119 1.97 16.65 -0.97
CA LYS A 119 2.51 16.55 0.42
C LYS A 119 2.46 15.18 1.11
N ILE A 120 2.43 14.07 0.36
CA ILE A 120 2.62 12.70 0.90
C ILE A 120 3.81 12.00 0.20
N VAL A 121 4.83 12.76 -0.15
CA VAL A 121 6.14 12.21 -0.51
C VAL A 121 7.16 13.13 0.14
N SER A 122 7.35 12.98 1.44
CA SER A 122 8.52 13.57 2.10
C SER A 122 9.73 12.75 1.66
N THR A 123 10.28 13.16 0.53
CA THR A 123 11.71 13.44 0.34
C THR A 123 12.67 12.28 0.63
N ILE A 124 13.23 11.72 -0.45
CA ILE A 124 14.38 10.79 -0.51
C ILE A 124 14.03 9.32 -0.21
N VAL A 125 13.45 8.63 -1.19
CA VAL A 125 13.90 7.27 -1.50
C VAL A 125 14.46 7.38 -2.91
N LEU A 126 15.76 7.18 -2.99
CA LEU A 126 16.65 7.27 -4.14
C LEU A 126 15.91 7.07 -5.47
N TRP A 127 15.89 8.11 -6.29
CA TRP A 127 15.75 7.92 -7.73
C TRP A 127 16.80 6.87 -8.11
N TRP A 128 16.37 5.74 -8.70
CA TRP A 128 17.18 4.57 -9.04
C TRP A 128 17.46 3.57 -7.89
N LEU A 129 16.42 2.89 -7.40
CA LEU A 129 16.62 1.53 -6.89
C LEU A 129 16.36 0.54 -8.02
N GLU A 130 17.43 -0.06 -8.56
CA GLU A 130 17.33 -1.19 -9.48
C GLU A 130 17.25 -2.49 -8.72
N LEU A 131 16.17 -3.24 -8.93
CA LEU A 131 16.02 -4.60 -8.44
C LEU A 131 16.12 -5.56 -9.61
N LYS A 132 17.07 -6.50 -9.52
CA LYS A 132 17.31 -7.52 -10.53
C LYS A 132 16.82 -8.87 -10.02
N PHE A 133 15.87 -9.46 -10.74
CA PHE A 133 15.39 -10.81 -10.46
C PHE A 133 15.91 -11.76 -11.54
N ALA A 134 16.64 -12.78 -11.09
CA ALA A 134 17.32 -13.76 -11.96
C ALA A 134 18.15 -13.13 -13.10
N ASN A 135 18.66 -11.90 -12.88
CA ASN A 135 19.43 -11.10 -13.86
C ASN A 135 18.70 -10.80 -15.19
N VAL A 136 17.37 -10.93 -15.24
CA VAL A 136 16.59 -10.85 -16.48
C VAL A 136 15.42 -9.87 -16.37
N LEU A 137 14.73 -9.88 -15.23
CA LEU A 137 13.72 -8.88 -14.92
C LEU A 137 14.38 -7.76 -14.11
N ILE A 138 14.22 -6.53 -14.57
CA ILE A 138 14.71 -5.33 -13.90
C ILE A 138 13.51 -4.48 -13.52
N VAL A 139 13.45 -4.06 -12.27
CA VAL A 139 12.43 -3.14 -11.77
C VAL A 139 13.12 -1.91 -11.24
N ARG A 140 12.70 -0.74 -11.74
CA ARG A 140 13.19 0.57 -11.30
C ARG A 140 12.06 1.31 -10.61
N VAL A 141 12.35 1.88 -9.45
CA VAL A 141 11.42 2.60 -8.57
C VAL A 141 12.01 3.95 -8.18
#